data_AF-A0A6A5ZVR9-F1
#
_entry.id   AF-A0A6A5ZVR9-F1
#
_cell.length_a   1.000
_cell.length_b   1.000
_cell.length_c   1.000
_cell.angle_alpha   90.00
_cell.angle_beta   90.00
_cell.angle_gamma   90.00
#
_symmetry.space_group_name_H-M   'P 1'
#
loop_
_entity.id
_entity.type
_entity.pdbx_description
1 polymer ?
#
loop_
_entity_poly.entity_id
_entity_poly.type
_entity_poly.pdbx_seq_one_letter_code
_entity_poly.pdbx_strand_id
1 'polypeptide(L)'
;MAANNLIPEELFLLQQRADRNVAEVAQMQRQVQRTKGHSVHALVKSHQQKQHVKDKQSAIEAQQHTIDTQQHTIKAQQTTIDEQSKAMGDLQQQLDAMKLELGQEKATSRALRQTIAGFKGGSGGVPSTETSEVEHGPMSKKRKIGAESVTTAEDGTDDSPLRVVKCQRCFLYNKPCDRGRPCAICKLRGLNCVTSACRHKYRRVCGNAGCTFAHEEDEVPGVEFKRGSGPLAWSKPVM
;
A
#
# COMPACT_ATOMS: atom_id res chain seq x y z
N MET A 1 13.95 -20.72 -102.07
CA MET A 1 14.21 -21.26 -100.72
C MET A 1 15.49 -20.61 -100.20
N ALA A 2 15.38 -19.43 -99.58
CA ALA A 2 16.52 -18.77 -98.95
C ALA A 2 16.60 -19.29 -97.51
N ALA A 3 17.55 -20.18 -97.24
CA ALA A 3 17.82 -20.64 -95.89
C ALA A 3 18.46 -19.47 -95.12
N ASN A 4 17.73 -18.95 -94.13
CA ASN A 4 18.22 -17.94 -93.19
C ASN A 4 19.39 -18.52 -92.38
N ASN A 5 20.62 -18.27 -92.83
CA ASN A 5 21.83 -18.43 -92.02
C ASN A 5 21.92 -17.25 -91.05
N LEU A 6 21.19 -17.31 -89.94
CA LEU A 6 21.44 -16.43 -88.81
C LEU A 6 22.85 -16.71 -88.30
N ILE A 7 23.67 -15.66 -88.27
CA ILE A 7 25.08 -15.71 -87.84
C ILE A 7 25.09 -16.08 -86.33
N PRO A 8 25.95 -17.01 -85.87
CA PRO A 8 26.00 -17.46 -84.47
C PRO A 8 26.07 -16.35 -83.42
N GLU A 9 26.62 -15.18 -83.76
CA GLU A 9 26.64 -14.00 -82.88
C GLU A 9 25.25 -13.45 -82.56
N GLU A 10 24.31 -13.45 -83.50
CA GLU A 10 22.97 -12.90 -83.26
C GLU A 10 22.18 -13.78 -82.28
N LEU A 11 22.34 -15.11 -82.35
CA LEU A 11 21.75 -16.05 -81.39
C LEU A 11 22.32 -15.86 -79.99
N PHE A 12 23.62 -15.61 -79.87
CA PHE A 12 24.27 -15.33 -78.59
C PHE A 12 23.75 -14.03 -77.97
N LEU A 13 23.62 -12.96 -78.76
CA LEU A 13 23.06 -11.68 -78.29
C LEU A 13 21.59 -11.81 -77.90
N LEU A 14 20.79 -12.58 -78.65
CA LEU A 14 19.40 -12.89 -78.31
C LEU A 14 19.29 -13.66 -76.99
N GLN A 15 20.13 -14.67 -76.78
CA GLN A 15 20.17 -15.43 -75.52
C GLN A 15 20.56 -14.53 -74.34
N GLN A 16 21.59 -13.70 -74.49
CA GLN A 16 22.01 -12.78 -73.44
C GLN A 16 20.92 -11.73 -73.10
N ARG A 17 20.15 -11.30 -74.11
CA ARG A 17 19.01 -10.40 -73.91
C ARG A 17 17.86 -11.10 -73.19
N ALA A 18 17.59 -12.36 -73.53
CA ALA A 18 16.60 -13.18 -72.83
C ALA A 18 16.98 -13.38 -71.36
N ASP A 19 18.24 -13.71 -71.07
CA ASP A 19 18.74 -13.90 -69.71
C ASP A 19 18.67 -12.62 -68.88
N ARG A 20 19.00 -11.46 -69.48
CA ARG A 20 18.79 -10.14 -68.82
C ARG A 20 17.33 -9.88 -68.51
N ASN A 21 16.42 -10.11 -69.46
CA ASN A 21 15.00 -9.89 -69.27
C ASN A 21 14.44 -10.80 -68.16
N VAL A 22 14.86 -12.08 -68.11
CA VAL A 22 14.47 -13.01 -67.04
C VAL A 22 15.02 -12.54 -65.68
N ALA A 23 16.26 -12.06 -65.61
CA ALA A 23 16.85 -11.54 -64.38
C ALA A 23 16.12 -10.26 -63.88
N GLU A 24 15.72 -9.37 -64.79
CA GLU A 24 14.99 -8.14 -64.49
C GLU A 24 13.58 -8.44 -63.96
N VAL A 25 12.86 -9.38 -64.60
CA VAL A 25 11.56 -9.87 -64.11
C VAL A 25 11.70 -10.49 -62.72
N ALA A 26 12.71 -11.33 -62.49
CA ALA A 26 12.95 -11.92 -61.17
C ALA A 26 13.28 -10.84 -60.11
N GLN A 27 14.01 -9.78 -60.46
CA GLN A 27 14.28 -8.66 -59.56
C GLN A 27 13.02 -7.87 -59.24
N MET A 28 12.19 -7.54 -60.23
CA MET A 28 10.90 -6.88 -60.02
C MET A 28 9.98 -7.73 -59.13
N GLN A 29 9.92 -9.04 -59.35
CA GLN A 29 9.11 -9.96 -58.56
C GLN A 29 9.57 -10.01 -57.09
N ARG A 30 10.89 -10.01 -56.85
CA ARG A 30 11.47 -9.88 -55.51
C ARG A 30 11.14 -8.54 -54.85
N GLN A 31 11.16 -7.43 -55.60
CA GLN A 31 10.75 -6.12 -55.07
C GLN A 31 9.28 -6.10 -54.68
N VAL A 32 8.38 -6.62 -55.52
CA VAL A 32 6.94 -6.72 -55.22
C VAL A 32 6.68 -7.59 -53.98
N GLN A 33 7.39 -8.71 -53.83
CA GLN A 33 7.26 -9.54 -52.63
C GLN A 33 7.78 -8.83 -51.38
N ARG A 34 8.91 -8.10 -51.48
CA ARG A 34 9.43 -7.28 -50.38
C ARG A 34 8.42 -6.22 -49.98
N THR A 35 7.89 -5.42 -50.91
CA THR A 35 6.96 -4.33 -50.58
C THR A 35 5.65 -4.87 -49.98
N LYS A 36 5.12 -5.98 -50.50
CA LYS A 36 3.96 -6.67 -49.90
C LYS A 36 4.26 -7.16 -48.47
N GLY A 37 5.41 -7.77 -48.24
CA GLY A 37 5.83 -8.24 -46.91
C GLY A 37 5.96 -7.11 -45.88
N HIS A 38 6.57 -5.98 -46.27
CA HIS A 38 6.71 -4.81 -45.40
C HIS A 38 5.34 -4.19 -45.04
N SER A 39 4.42 -4.12 -46.01
CA SER A 39 3.05 -3.61 -45.78
C SER A 39 2.29 -4.49 -44.78
N VAL A 40 2.31 -5.81 -44.97
CA VAL A 40 1.64 -6.76 -44.05
C VAL A 40 2.26 -6.70 -42.65
N HIS A 41 3.59 -6.68 -42.54
CA HIS A 41 4.27 -6.57 -41.26
C HIS A 41 3.91 -5.26 -40.53
N ALA A 42 3.85 -4.13 -41.24
CA ALA A 42 3.43 -2.85 -40.66
C ALA A 42 1.98 -2.89 -40.15
N LEU A 43 1.06 -3.51 -40.90
CA LEU A 43 -0.33 -3.68 -40.49
C LEU A 43 -0.47 -4.56 -39.25
N VAL A 44 0.22 -5.71 -39.21
CA VAL A 44 0.22 -6.61 -38.05
C VAL A 44 0.76 -5.90 -36.82
N LYS A 45 1.87 -5.18 -36.94
CA LYS A 45 2.46 -4.41 -35.84
C LYS A 45 1.51 -3.31 -35.35
N SER A 46 0.84 -2.60 -36.26
CA SER A 46 -0.18 -1.60 -35.90
C SER A 46 -1.35 -2.23 -35.16
N HIS A 47 -1.83 -3.40 -35.60
CA HIS A 47 -2.92 -4.11 -34.95
C HIS A 47 -2.55 -4.58 -33.54
N GLN A 48 -1.35 -5.16 -33.36
CA GLN A 48 -0.84 -5.56 -32.05
C GLN A 48 -0.73 -4.37 -31.10
N GLN A 49 -0.24 -3.22 -31.58
CA GLN A 49 -0.16 -2.02 -30.76
C GLN A 49 -1.55 -1.52 -30.33
N LYS A 50 -2.53 -1.53 -31.24
CA LYS A 50 -3.92 -1.18 -30.92
C LYS A 50 -4.52 -2.12 -29.88
N GLN A 51 -4.29 -3.43 -30.01
CA GLN A 51 -4.79 -4.40 -29.05
C GLN A 51 -4.18 -4.17 -27.67
N HIS A 52 -2.86 -3.99 -27.60
CA HIS A 52 -2.18 -3.70 -26.35
C HIS A 52 -2.67 -2.40 -25.67
N VAL A 53 -3.01 -1.36 -26.46
CA VAL A 53 -3.64 -0.15 -25.91
C VAL A 53 -5.03 -0.44 -25.34
N LYS A 54 -5.86 -1.22 -26.04
CA LYS A 54 -7.18 -1.63 -25.53
C LYS A 54 -7.07 -2.41 -24.22
N ASP A 55 -6.16 -3.38 -24.16
CA ASP A 55 -5.97 -4.21 -22.97
C ASP A 55 -5.54 -3.35 -21.76
N LYS A 56 -4.65 -2.38 -21.99
CA LYS A 56 -4.27 -1.41 -20.96
C LYS A 56 -5.42 -0.53 -20.51
N GLN A 57 -6.26 -0.08 -21.43
CA GLN A 57 -7.42 0.75 -21.10
C GLN A 57 -8.44 -0.03 -20.27
N SER A 58 -8.74 -1.28 -20.64
CA SER A 58 -9.60 -2.15 -19.83
C SER A 58 -9.02 -2.43 -18.44
N ALA A 59 -7.70 -2.60 -18.32
CA ALA A 59 -7.06 -2.77 -17.02
C ALA A 59 -7.20 -1.50 -16.14
N ILE A 60 -7.07 -0.31 -16.72
CA ILE A 60 -7.28 0.97 -16.02
C ILE A 60 -8.74 1.11 -15.57
N GLU A 61 -9.71 0.78 -16.43
CA GLU A 61 -11.14 0.81 -16.09
C GLU A 61 -11.48 -0.13 -14.93
N ALA A 62 -10.94 -1.34 -14.93
CA ALA A 62 -11.11 -2.29 -13.83
C ALA A 62 -10.49 -1.80 -12.51
N GLN A 63 -9.33 -1.15 -12.58
CA GLN A 63 -8.71 -0.52 -11.41
C GLN A 63 -9.55 0.64 -10.89
N GLN A 64 -10.09 1.50 -11.77
CA GLN A 64 -10.96 2.60 -11.40
C GLN A 64 -12.22 2.10 -10.68
N HIS A 65 -12.88 1.08 -11.22
CA HIS A 65 -14.05 0.46 -10.58
C HIS A 65 -13.73 -0.08 -9.18
N THR A 66 -12.53 -0.65 -9.00
CA THR A 66 -12.08 -1.15 -7.69
C THR A 66 -11.90 0.01 -6.69
N ILE A 67 -11.29 1.12 -7.14
CA ILE A 67 -11.13 2.33 -6.32
C ILE A 67 -12.50 2.91 -5.93
N ASP A 68 -13.44 3.01 -6.87
CA ASP A 68 -14.77 3.55 -6.62
C ASP A 68 -15.53 2.70 -5.58
N THR A 69 -15.44 1.37 -5.69
CA THR A 69 -16.03 0.43 -4.74
C THR A 69 -15.42 0.59 -3.34
N GLN A 70 -14.10 0.77 -3.24
CA GLN A 70 -13.42 1.03 -1.97
C GLN A 70 -13.85 2.37 -1.36
N GLN A 71 -13.96 3.43 -2.17
CA GLN A 71 -14.44 4.73 -1.71
C GLN A 71 -15.87 4.66 -1.16
N HIS A 72 -16.77 3.93 -1.83
CA HIS A 72 -18.12 3.70 -1.32
C HIS A 72 -18.13 2.96 0.03
N THR A 73 -17.26 1.97 0.18
CA THR A 73 -17.12 1.23 1.44
C THR A 73 -16.63 2.13 2.57
N ILE A 74 -15.62 2.97 2.31
CA ILE A 74 -15.09 3.93 3.28
C ILE A 74 -16.17 4.93 3.69
N LYS A 75 -16.95 5.47 2.73
CA LYS A 75 -18.05 6.39 3.03
C LYS A 75 -19.11 5.74 3.93
N ALA A 76 -19.50 4.50 3.66
CA ALA A 76 -20.46 3.77 4.50
C ALA A 76 -19.93 3.47 5.90
N GLN A 77 -18.62 3.21 6.03
CA GLN A 77 -17.98 3.05 7.34
C GLN A 77 -17.97 4.37 8.10
N GLN A 78 -17.66 5.49 7.44
CA GLN A 78 -17.67 6.81 8.07
C GLN A 78 -19.06 7.17 8.60
N THR A 79 -20.13 6.94 7.82
CA THR A 79 -21.50 7.21 8.29
C THR A 79 -21.86 6.37 9.52
N THR A 80 -21.40 5.11 9.57
CA THR A 80 -21.62 4.24 10.74
C THR A 80 -20.90 4.78 11.98
N ILE A 81 -19.66 5.26 11.82
CA ILE A 81 -18.89 5.87 12.91
C ILE A 81 -19.55 7.16 13.41
N ASP A 82 -20.05 7.99 12.50
CA ASP A 82 -20.71 9.25 12.84
C ASP A 82 -22.01 8.99 13.63
N GLU A 83 -22.81 8.00 13.21
CA GLU A 83 -24.02 7.57 13.93
C GLU A 83 -23.71 7.02 15.32
N GLN A 84 -22.68 6.18 15.44
CA GLN A 84 -22.22 5.67 16.74
C GLN A 84 -21.72 6.78 17.66
N SER A 85 -20.98 7.74 17.11
CA SER A 85 -20.48 8.90 17.86
C SER A 85 -21.61 9.76 18.40
N LYS A 86 -22.65 9.97 17.58
CA LYS A 86 -23.86 10.67 18.01
C LYS A 86 -24.59 9.93 19.13
N ALA A 87 -24.79 8.62 18.98
CA ALA A 87 -25.41 7.80 20.02
C ALA A 87 -24.64 7.84 21.35
N MET A 88 -23.30 7.80 21.31
CA MET A 88 -22.47 7.98 22.51
C MET A 88 -22.64 9.37 23.13
N GLY A 89 -22.73 10.42 22.30
CA GLY A 89 -23.00 11.78 22.76
C GLY A 89 -24.34 11.90 23.48
N ASP A 90 -25.41 11.31 22.92
CA ASP A 90 -26.74 11.30 23.51
C ASP A 90 -26.76 10.55 24.86
N LEU A 91 -26.08 9.40 24.94
CA LEU A 91 -25.92 8.66 26.20
C LEU A 91 -25.15 9.46 27.26
N GLN A 92 -24.11 10.18 26.86
CA GLN A 92 -23.35 11.03 27.76
C GLN A 92 -24.23 12.17 28.33
N GLN A 93 -25.05 12.80 27.49
CA GLN A 93 -26.00 13.82 27.94
C GLN A 93 -27.02 13.27 28.93
N GLN A 94 -27.56 12.08 28.68
CA GLN A 94 -28.47 11.41 29.62
C GLN A 94 -27.79 11.12 30.96
N LEU A 95 -26.55 10.64 30.94
CA LEU A 95 -25.79 10.39 32.16
C LEU A 95 -25.56 11.67 32.98
N ASP A 96 -25.26 12.79 32.30
CA ASP A 96 -25.03 14.06 32.97
C ASP A 96 -26.34 14.65 33.54
N ALA A 97 -27.48 14.47 32.86
CA ALA A 97 -28.80 14.80 33.41
C ALA A 97 -29.13 13.99 34.67
N MET A 98 -28.92 12.67 34.65
CA MET A 98 -29.15 11.81 35.82
C MET A 98 -28.25 12.20 37.01
N LYS A 99 -26.98 12.55 36.76
CA LYS A 99 -26.08 13.02 37.82
C LYS A 99 -26.57 14.32 38.45
N LEU A 100 -27.10 15.24 37.64
CA LEU A 100 -27.64 16.50 38.11
C LEU A 100 -28.84 16.27 39.03
N GLU A 101 -29.80 15.44 38.60
CA GLU A 101 -30.97 15.07 39.38
C GLU A 101 -30.58 14.41 40.71
N LEU A 102 -29.67 13.44 40.69
CA LEU A 102 -29.15 12.80 41.91
C LEU A 102 -28.46 13.82 42.84
N GLY A 103 -27.79 14.83 42.28
CA GLY A 103 -27.21 15.93 43.04
C GLY A 103 -28.27 16.76 43.77
N GLN A 104 -29.37 17.08 43.09
CA GLN A 104 -30.51 17.80 43.67
C GLN A 104 -31.20 16.97 44.75
N GLU A 105 -31.40 15.67 44.53
CA GLU A 105 -31.98 14.76 45.51
C GLU A 105 -31.12 14.66 46.78
N LYS A 106 -29.79 14.58 46.63
CA LYS A 106 -28.87 14.59 47.78
C LYS A 106 -28.94 15.90 48.57
N ALA A 107 -29.06 17.04 47.87
CA ALA A 107 -29.19 18.35 48.51
C ALA A 107 -30.50 18.46 49.31
N THR A 108 -31.63 18.04 48.73
CA THR A 108 -32.94 18.02 49.41
C THR A 108 -32.94 17.07 50.60
N SER A 109 -32.39 15.86 50.46
CA SER A 109 -32.23 14.92 51.58
C SER A 109 -31.39 15.50 52.72
N ARG A 110 -30.30 16.21 52.41
CA ARG A 110 -29.47 16.90 53.41
C ARG A 110 -30.26 17.99 54.14
N ALA A 111 -31.00 18.82 53.41
CA ALA A 111 -31.84 19.87 54.00
C ALA A 111 -32.90 19.27 54.95
N LEU A 112 -33.60 18.22 54.52
CA LEU A 112 -34.58 17.52 55.36
C LEU A 112 -33.98 16.98 56.66
N ARG A 113 -32.78 16.37 56.59
CA ARG A 113 -32.08 15.89 57.78
C ARG A 113 -31.73 17.01 58.76
N GLN A 114 -31.31 18.18 58.26
CA GLN A 114 -31.03 19.35 59.10
C GLN A 114 -32.30 19.87 59.77
N THR A 115 -33.41 19.95 59.04
CA THR A 115 -34.71 20.32 59.60
C THR A 115 -35.14 19.38 60.72
N ILE A 116 -35.07 18.06 60.51
CA ILE A 116 -35.42 17.06 61.53
C ILE A 116 -34.50 17.14 62.75
N ALA A 117 -33.20 17.35 62.55
CA ALA A 117 -32.25 17.52 63.64
C ALA A 117 -32.58 18.76 64.49
N GLY A 118 -32.97 19.87 63.86
CA GLY A 118 -33.43 21.08 64.54
C GLY A 118 -34.65 20.85 65.43
N PHE A 119 -35.61 20.01 65.00
CA PHE A 119 -36.78 19.67 65.81
C PHE A 119 -36.45 18.82 67.05
N LYS A 120 -35.43 17.95 66.99
CA LYS A 120 -35.04 17.10 68.14
C LYS A 120 -34.21 17.81 69.20
N GLY A 121 -33.56 18.93 68.87
CA GLY A 121 -32.76 19.73 69.81
C GLY A 121 -33.55 20.83 70.54
N GLY A 122 -34.83 21.02 70.22
CA GLY A 122 -35.64 22.15 70.68
C GLY A 122 -36.53 21.84 71.88
N SER A 123 -35.94 21.64 73.06
CA SER A 123 -36.59 21.94 74.33
C SER A 123 -35.63 22.74 75.21
N GLY A 124 -35.66 24.07 75.07
CA GLY A 124 -34.99 24.99 76.00
C GLY A 124 -33.84 25.80 75.41
N GLY A 125 -34.13 26.73 74.51
CA GLY A 125 -33.15 27.73 74.07
C GLY A 125 -33.76 28.69 73.06
N VAL A 126 -34.17 29.86 73.54
CA VAL A 126 -34.68 30.96 72.71
C VAL A 126 -33.55 31.38 71.75
N PRO A 127 -33.76 31.36 70.42
CA PRO A 127 -32.74 31.81 69.48
C PRO A 127 -32.68 33.34 69.48
N SER A 128 -31.60 33.90 70.00
CA SER A 128 -31.26 35.31 69.80
C SER A 128 -31.06 35.59 68.31
N THR A 129 -31.79 36.55 67.81
CA THR A 129 -31.70 37.09 66.46
C THR A 129 -30.38 37.87 66.30
N GLU A 130 -29.33 37.20 65.85
CA GLU A 130 -28.16 37.89 65.30
C GLU A 130 -28.22 37.82 63.77
N THR A 131 -28.50 38.97 63.19
CA THR A 131 -28.43 39.27 61.76
C THR A 131 -26.98 39.12 61.28
N SER A 132 -26.63 37.96 60.73
CA SER A 132 -25.38 37.79 59.99
C SER A 132 -25.60 38.18 58.53
N GLU A 133 -25.12 39.38 58.17
CA GLU A 133 -24.96 39.84 56.79
C GLU A 133 -24.12 38.82 56.00
N VAL A 134 -24.75 38.16 55.04
CA VAL A 134 -24.06 37.32 54.05
C VAL A 134 -23.68 38.21 52.88
N GLU A 135 -22.44 38.74 52.93
CA GLU A 135 -21.81 39.41 51.80
C GLU A 135 -21.69 38.43 50.62
N HIS A 136 -22.48 38.69 49.58
CA HIS A 136 -22.39 38.01 48.30
C HIS A 136 -21.24 38.61 47.48
N GLY A 137 -20.06 38.00 47.59
CA GLY A 137 -18.92 38.34 46.73
C GLY A 137 -19.13 37.87 45.27
N PRO A 138 -19.04 38.75 44.26
CA PRO A 138 -19.23 38.37 42.86
C PRO A 138 -17.98 37.67 42.31
N MET A 139 -18.03 36.34 42.15
CA MET A 139 -16.99 35.56 41.49
C MET A 139 -17.14 35.55 39.96
N SER A 140 -16.90 36.69 39.32
CA SER A 140 -16.73 36.79 37.86
C SER A 140 -15.27 36.60 37.47
N LYS A 141 -14.76 35.36 37.49
CA LYS A 141 -13.45 35.03 36.89
C LYS A 141 -13.62 34.75 35.40
N LYS A 142 -13.53 35.83 34.61
CA LYS A 142 -13.34 35.84 33.15
C LYS A 142 -12.05 35.08 32.82
N ARG A 143 -12.14 33.81 32.43
CA ARG A 143 -11.01 33.08 31.84
C ARG A 143 -10.80 33.58 30.42
N LYS A 144 -9.77 34.42 30.26
CA LYS A 144 -9.23 34.89 28.99
C LYS A 144 -8.55 33.69 28.34
N ILE A 145 -9.16 33.14 27.29
CA ILE A 145 -8.52 32.11 26.45
C ILE A 145 -7.44 32.84 25.65
N GLY A 146 -6.20 32.71 26.11
CA GLY A 146 -5.03 33.14 25.36
C GLY A 146 -4.86 32.26 24.14
N ALA A 147 -4.84 32.88 22.96
CA ALA A 147 -4.33 32.25 21.75
C ALA A 147 -2.80 32.16 21.89
N GLU A 148 -2.33 31.06 22.47
CA GLU A 148 -0.93 30.69 22.41
C GLU A 148 -0.71 29.95 21.10
N SER A 149 -0.13 30.66 20.13
CA SER A 149 0.45 30.08 18.92
C SER A 149 1.65 29.23 19.31
N VAL A 150 1.40 27.93 19.52
CA VAL A 150 2.44 26.91 19.65
C VAL A 150 2.99 26.63 18.26
N THR A 151 4.13 27.23 17.95
CA THR A 151 5.05 26.75 16.92
C THR A 151 6.12 25.92 17.61
N THR A 152 5.84 24.64 17.86
CA THR A 152 6.88 23.65 18.14
C THR A 152 7.29 23.02 16.83
N ALA A 153 8.50 23.36 16.38
CA ALA A 153 9.24 22.53 15.44
C ALA A 153 9.55 21.21 16.17
N GLU A 154 8.79 20.17 15.85
CA GLU A 154 9.05 18.82 16.35
C GLU A 154 10.12 18.18 15.46
N ASP A 155 11.36 18.33 15.90
CA ASP A 155 12.48 17.45 15.55
C ASP A 155 12.22 16.09 16.23
N GLY A 156 11.34 15.31 15.60
CA GLY A 156 10.87 14.02 16.07
C GLY A 156 11.91 12.94 15.82
N THR A 157 12.78 12.74 16.80
CA THR A 157 13.41 11.44 17.05
C THR A 157 12.30 10.46 17.41
N ASP A 158 11.80 9.77 16.39
CA ASP A 158 10.73 8.76 16.47
C ASP A 158 11.24 7.53 17.22
N ASP A 159 11.33 7.64 18.55
CA ASP A 159 11.54 6.54 19.52
C ASP A 159 10.22 5.75 19.70
N SER A 160 9.53 5.49 18.58
CA SER A 160 8.47 4.50 18.51
C SER A 160 9.07 3.17 19.01
N PRO A 161 8.51 2.54 20.07
CA PRO A 161 9.03 1.29 20.60
C PRO A 161 9.12 0.30 19.44
N LEU A 162 10.36 -0.01 19.03
CA LEU A 162 10.69 -0.82 17.87
C LEU A 162 9.65 -1.92 17.70
N ARG A 163 8.71 -1.73 16.77
CA ARG A 163 7.57 -2.64 16.57
C ARG A 163 8.15 -4.04 16.52
N VAL A 164 7.86 -4.82 17.55
CA VAL A 164 8.46 -6.13 17.76
C VAL A 164 8.03 -7.01 16.59
N VAL A 165 8.90 -7.15 15.59
CA VAL A 165 8.63 -7.97 14.40
C VAL A 165 8.57 -9.43 14.85
N LYS A 166 7.34 -9.95 14.98
CA LYS A 166 7.09 -11.37 15.21
C LYS A 166 7.51 -12.15 13.96
N CYS A 167 8.02 -13.38 14.10
CA CYS A 167 8.14 -14.26 12.93
C CYS A 167 6.76 -14.48 12.31
N GLN A 168 6.70 -14.79 11.01
CA GLN A 168 5.43 -14.88 10.28
C GLN A 168 4.48 -15.92 10.90
N ARG A 169 5.04 -17.00 11.47
CA ARG A 169 4.26 -18.04 12.15
C ARG A 169 3.68 -17.54 13.49
N CYS A 170 4.47 -16.89 14.33
CA CYS A 170 3.97 -16.30 15.58
C CYS A 170 3.00 -15.15 15.33
N PHE A 171 3.14 -14.42 14.21
CA PHE A 171 2.17 -13.42 13.78
C PHE A 171 0.82 -14.08 13.45
N LEU A 172 0.81 -15.12 12.61
CA LEU A 172 -0.41 -15.86 12.24
C LEU A 172 -1.14 -16.45 13.45
N TYR A 173 -0.41 -16.98 14.44
CA TYR A 173 -1.02 -17.58 15.64
C TYR A 173 -1.23 -16.58 16.78
N ASN A 174 -0.95 -15.30 16.56
CA ASN A 174 -0.97 -14.25 17.58
C ASN A 174 -0.26 -14.64 18.89
N LYS A 175 0.91 -15.30 18.79
CA LYS A 175 1.73 -15.69 19.95
C LYS A 175 2.92 -14.75 20.13
N PRO A 176 3.43 -14.59 21.37
CA PRO A 176 4.68 -13.88 21.60
C PRO A 176 5.83 -14.57 20.84
N CYS A 177 6.80 -13.82 20.34
CA CYS A 177 7.93 -14.36 19.61
C CYS A 177 9.20 -14.00 20.38
N ASP A 178 9.90 -15.00 20.90
CA ASP A 178 11.15 -14.89 21.67
C ASP A 178 12.38 -14.58 20.80
N ARG A 179 12.19 -14.49 19.47
CA ARG A 179 13.19 -14.08 18.47
C ARG A 179 14.45 -14.97 18.40
N GLY A 180 14.53 -16.07 19.16
CA GLY A 180 15.51 -17.11 18.95
C GLY A 180 15.47 -17.62 17.50
N ARG A 181 16.57 -18.16 16.99
CA ARG A 181 16.59 -18.84 15.68
C ARG A 181 16.93 -20.32 15.85
N PRO A 182 15.96 -21.22 15.62
CA PRO A 182 14.50 -20.97 15.50
C PRO A 182 13.90 -20.45 16.81
N CYS A 183 12.78 -19.72 16.75
CA CYS A 183 12.16 -19.20 17.98
C CYS A 183 11.64 -20.39 18.80
N ALA A 184 11.65 -20.30 20.13
CA ALA A 184 11.32 -21.41 21.02
C ALA A 184 9.95 -22.02 20.70
N ILE A 185 8.97 -21.19 20.32
CA ILE A 185 7.64 -21.65 19.90
C ILE A 185 7.68 -22.47 18.60
N CYS A 186 8.42 -22.00 17.60
CA CYS A 186 8.60 -22.74 16.34
C CYS A 186 9.42 -24.02 16.58
N LYS A 187 10.46 -23.97 17.42
CA LYS A 187 11.31 -25.11 17.79
C LYS A 187 10.52 -26.21 18.49
N LEU A 188 9.69 -25.85 19.48
CA LEU A 188 8.81 -26.77 20.21
C LEU A 188 7.78 -27.46 19.30
N ARG A 189 7.40 -26.80 18.20
CA ARG A 189 6.39 -27.31 17.25
C ARG A 189 6.98 -27.98 16.01
N GLY A 190 8.31 -28.09 15.91
CA GLY A 190 8.97 -28.60 14.71
C GLY A 190 8.68 -27.76 13.45
N LEU A 191 8.39 -26.47 13.61
CA LEU A 191 8.05 -25.56 12.51
C LEU A 191 9.29 -24.75 12.09
N ASN A 192 9.44 -24.56 10.78
CA ASN A 192 10.48 -23.69 10.24
C ASN A 192 10.16 -22.23 10.57
N CYS A 193 11.04 -21.61 11.36
CA CYS A 193 10.91 -20.22 11.78
C CYS A 193 11.45 -19.27 10.70
N VAL A 194 10.63 -18.98 9.68
CA VAL A 194 11.00 -17.99 8.66
C VAL A 194 10.75 -16.58 9.21
N THR A 195 11.83 -15.87 9.54
CA THR A 195 11.76 -14.43 9.75
C THR A 195 11.66 -13.76 8.38
N SER A 196 10.73 -12.81 8.24
CA SER A 196 10.51 -11.99 7.04
C SER A 196 11.81 -11.60 6.32
N ALA A 197 11.82 -11.73 4.99
CA ALA A 197 12.95 -11.41 4.13
C ALA A 197 13.58 -10.02 4.44
N CYS A 198 14.89 -9.88 4.24
CA CYS A 198 15.59 -8.63 4.47
C CYS A 198 14.95 -7.49 3.64
N ARG A 199 14.38 -6.48 4.32
CA ARG A 199 13.75 -5.33 3.65
C ARG A 199 14.74 -4.55 2.77
N HIS A 200 16.04 -4.61 3.09
CA HIS A 200 17.12 -3.98 2.32
C HIS A 200 17.53 -4.76 1.06
N LYS A 201 17.14 -6.05 0.92
CA LYS A 201 17.40 -6.85 -0.29
C LYS A 201 16.65 -6.29 -1.50
N TYR A 202 15.38 -5.92 -1.36
CA TYR A 202 14.56 -5.40 -2.47
C TYR A 202 15.09 -4.09 -3.06
N ARG A 203 15.91 -3.34 -2.32
CA ARG A 203 16.57 -2.12 -2.80
C ARG A 203 18.04 -2.32 -3.17
N ARG A 204 18.57 -3.56 -3.11
CA ARG A 204 20.00 -3.90 -3.30
C ARG A 204 20.98 -3.09 -2.43
N VAL A 205 20.56 -2.69 -1.22
CA VAL A 205 21.38 -1.85 -0.31
C VAL A 205 21.94 -2.65 0.88
N CYS A 206 21.67 -3.96 0.94
CA CYS A 206 22.19 -4.79 2.02
C CYS A 206 23.66 -5.17 1.75
N GLY A 207 24.58 -4.28 2.11
CA GLY A 207 26.03 -4.53 2.04
C GLY A 207 26.63 -5.13 3.32
N ASN A 208 25.82 -5.46 4.32
CA ASN A 208 26.31 -5.98 5.59
C ASN A 208 26.42 -7.50 5.55
N ALA A 209 27.66 -8.02 5.54
CA ALA A 209 27.94 -9.46 5.58
C ALA A 209 27.42 -10.14 6.86
N GLY A 210 27.11 -9.38 7.91
CA GLY A 210 26.46 -9.86 9.14
C GLY A 210 24.94 -9.77 9.13
N CYS A 211 24.28 -9.59 7.97
CA CYS A 211 22.82 -9.50 7.93
C CYS A 211 22.19 -10.83 8.30
N THR A 212 21.44 -10.84 9.40
CA THR A 212 20.78 -12.07 9.90
C THR A 212 19.46 -12.35 9.20
N PHE A 213 18.94 -11.47 8.34
CA PHE A 213 17.67 -11.69 7.62
C PHE A 213 17.85 -12.60 6.41
N ALA A 214 16.83 -13.40 6.07
CA ALA A 214 16.91 -14.32 4.94
C ALA A 214 17.07 -13.54 3.62
N HIS A 215 18.12 -13.88 2.87
CA HIS A 215 18.30 -13.51 1.48
C HIS A 215 18.01 -14.76 0.66
N GLU A 216 16.80 -14.82 0.11
CA GLU A 216 16.23 -16.03 -0.51
C GLU A 216 16.87 -16.36 -1.89
N GLU A 217 18.19 -16.54 -1.94
CA GLU A 217 18.91 -17.14 -3.09
C GLU A 217 19.79 -18.33 -2.65
N ASP A 218 19.49 -18.93 -1.49
CA ASP A 218 20.02 -20.24 -1.16
C ASP A 218 19.27 -21.28 -2.00
N GLU A 219 19.92 -21.61 -3.11
CA GLU A 219 19.68 -22.65 -4.08
C GLU A 219 18.91 -23.86 -3.53
N VAL A 220 17.81 -24.20 -4.22
CA VAL A 220 17.15 -25.50 -4.10
C VAL A 220 18.17 -26.56 -4.57
N PRO A 221 18.60 -27.52 -3.72
CA PRO A 221 19.55 -28.54 -4.16
C PRO A 221 18.81 -29.52 -5.07
N GLY A 222 19.12 -29.54 -6.36
CA GLY A 222 18.52 -30.54 -7.26
C GLY A 222 18.68 -30.37 -8.77
N VAL A 223 19.37 -29.34 -9.27
CA VAL A 223 19.65 -29.23 -10.71
C VAL A 223 21.15 -29.14 -10.93
N GLU A 224 21.77 -30.28 -11.26
CA GLU A 224 23.15 -30.35 -11.74
C GLU A 224 23.30 -29.57 -13.05
N PHE A 225 23.68 -28.29 -12.96
CA PHE A 225 24.23 -27.58 -14.10
C PHE A 225 25.71 -27.93 -14.25
N LYS A 226 26.01 -28.87 -15.15
CA LYS A 226 27.38 -29.11 -15.65
C LYS A 226 27.96 -27.82 -16.21
N ARG A 227 28.84 -27.17 -15.45
CA ARG A 227 29.69 -26.08 -15.96
C ARG A 227 30.74 -26.70 -16.90
N GLY A 228 30.52 -26.53 -18.20
CA GLY A 228 31.54 -26.74 -19.21
C GLY A 228 32.54 -25.59 -19.17
N SER A 229 33.72 -25.85 -18.62
CA SER A 229 34.89 -24.99 -18.70
C SER A 229 35.47 -25.07 -20.11
N GLY A 230 35.51 -23.97 -20.83
CA GLY A 230 36.21 -23.85 -22.12
C GLY A 230 36.63 -22.40 -22.38
N PRO A 231 37.94 -22.09 -22.54
CA PRO A 231 38.40 -20.74 -22.81
C PRO A 231 38.28 -20.42 -24.31
N LEU A 232 37.54 -19.37 -24.68
CA LEU A 232 37.57 -18.81 -26.03
C LEU A 232 38.62 -17.71 -26.08
N ALA A 233 39.75 -18.06 -26.70
CA ALA A 233 40.80 -17.14 -27.12
C ALA A 233 40.26 -16.14 -28.15
N TRP A 234 40.56 -14.86 -27.96
CA TRP A 234 40.34 -13.81 -28.95
C TRP A 234 41.53 -13.73 -29.90
N SER A 235 41.33 -14.15 -31.16
CA SER A 235 42.25 -13.84 -32.25
C SER A 235 41.92 -12.46 -32.83
N LYS A 236 42.91 -11.58 -32.88
CA LYS A 236 42.87 -10.29 -33.58
C LYS A 236 42.88 -10.49 -35.10
N PRO A 237 42.25 -9.61 -35.89
CA PRO A 237 42.44 -9.59 -37.33
C PRO A 237 43.75 -8.87 -37.69
N VAL A 238 44.49 -9.45 -38.62
CA VAL A 238 45.64 -8.83 -39.32
C VAL A 238 45.08 -7.95 -40.44
N MET A 239 45.57 -6.72 -40.54
CA MET A 239 45.59 -5.92 -41.77
C MET A 239 46.95 -6.06 -42.43
#